data_AF-A0A2D4KND3-F1
#
_entry.id   AF-A0A2D4KND3-F1
#
_cell.length_a   1.000
_cell.length_b   1.000
_cell.length_c   1.000
_cell.angle_alpha   90.00
_cell.angle_beta   90.00
_cell.angle_gamma   90.00
#
_symmetry.space_group_name_H-M   'P 1'
#
loop_
_entity.id
_entity.type
_entity.pdbx_description
1 polymer ?
#
loop_
_entity_poly.entity_id
_entity_poly.type
_entity_poly.pdbx_seq_one_letter_code
_entity_poly.pdbx_strand_id
1 'polypeptide(L)'
;LDKAAFKNDTIIPALLVNKDITSNLLKSLKGVLLQRPGLKRVVEDPDDENRKYILLDPHKISADGSLGESEQQILKSFGINPETVKYNMELTYDNFKTEEILKAVLPEGQEITTAFSRIGHIAHMNLRSHQLPYKHLIGRLWSGITV
;
A
#
# COMPACT_ATOMS: atom_id res chain seq x y z
N LEU A 1 8.76 -3.15 21.57
CA LEU A 1 7.82 -3.18 20.43
C LEU A 1 7.96 -4.52 19.76
N ASP A 2 6.94 -5.36 19.81
CA ASP A 2 6.95 -6.62 19.06
C ASP A 2 6.66 -6.30 17.59
N LYS A 3 7.73 -5.94 16.86
CA LYS A 3 7.65 -5.61 15.43
C LYS A 3 7.08 -6.76 14.61
N ALA A 4 7.09 -7.98 15.15
CA ALA A 4 6.50 -9.16 14.52
C ALA A 4 4.96 -9.11 14.49
N ALA A 5 4.30 -8.37 15.39
CA ALA A 5 2.84 -8.21 15.36
C ALA A 5 2.32 -7.42 14.14
N PHE A 6 3.21 -6.72 13.43
CA PHE A 6 2.90 -5.98 12.20
C PHE A 6 3.47 -6.62 10.94
N LYS A 7 4.03 -7.84 11.03
CA LYS A 7 4.27 -8.65 9.84
C LYS A 7 2.91 -9.19 9.39
N ASN A 8 2.37 -8.57 8.36
CA ASN A 8 1.17 -9.08 7.71
C ASN A 8 1.51 -9.42 6.27
N ASP A 9 1.23 -10.66 5.94
CA ASP A 9 1.32 -11.15 4.58
C ASP A 9 0.02 -10.76 3.89
N THR A 10 0.11 -9.92 2.85
CA THR A 10 -1.07 -9.46 2.14
C THR A 10 -0.97 -9.80 0.67
N ILE A 11 -2.10 -10.17 0.10
CA ILE A 11 -2.21 -10.44 -1.31
C ILE A 11 -2.60 -9.14 -1.99
N ILE A 12 -1.75 -8.67 -2.89
CA ILE A 12 -2.04 -7.51 -3.73
C ILE A 12 -2.16 -7.95 -5.19
N PRO A 13 -3.07 -7.32 -5.95
CA PRO A 13 -3.14 -7.53 -7.38
C PRO A 13 -1.86 -6.98 -8.03
N ALA A 14 -1.30 -7.74 -8.96
CA ALA A 14 -0.15 -7.34 -9.76
C ALA A 14 -0.37 -7.69 -11.23
N LEU A 15 0.37 -7.04 -12.12
CA LEU A 15 0.41 -7.38 -13.54
C LEU A 15 1.77 -7.95 -13.89
N LEU A 16 1.79 -9.10 -14.53
CA LEU A 16 3.01 -9.68 -15.08
C LEU A 16 3.22 -9.15 -16.50
N VAL A 17 4.29 -8.40 -16.70
CA VAL A 17 4.56 -7.71 -17.96
C VAL A 17 6.03 -7.78 -18.33
N ASN A 18 6.35 -7.62 -19.63
CA ASN A 18 7.74 -7.56 -20.08
C ASN A 18 8.43 -6.27 -19.64
N LYS A 19 9.74 -6.34 -19.42
CA LYS A 19 10.56 -5.19 -18.99
C LYS A 19 10.49 -4.01 -19.97
N ASP A 20 10.38 -4.27 -21.27
CA ASP A 20 10.37 -3.26 -22.33
C ASP A 20 9.13 -2.35 -22.28
N ILE A 21 7.96 -2.93 -21.95
CA ILE A 21 6.69 -2.21 -21.87
C ILE A 21 6.40 -1.65 -20.48
N THR A 22 7.12 -2.13 -19.45
CA THR A 22 6.94 -1.72 -18.05
C THR A 22 6.96 -0.19 -17.88
N SER A 23 7.94 0.49 -18.47
CA SER A 23 8.06 1.96 -18.36
C SER A 23 6.88 2.71 -18.97
N ASN A 24 6.28 2.17 -20.04
CA ASN A 24 5.11 2.78 -20.67
C ASN A 24 3.85 2.54 -19.83
N LEU A 25 3.66 1.32 -19.33
CA LEU A 25 2.56 1.00 -18.43
C LEU A 25 2.62 1.79 -17.13
N LEU A 26 3.81 1.99 -16.57
CA LEU A 26 3.99 2.83 -15.38
C LEU A 26 3.55 4.29 -15.61
N LYS A 27 3.54 4.78 -16.86
CA LYS A 27 3.03 6.11 -17.21
C LYS A 27 1.53 6.09 -17.41
N SER A 28 1.01 5.09 -18.11
CA SER A 28 -0.42 4.99 -18.44
C SER A 28 -1.28 4.56 -17.26
N LEU A 29 -0.76 3.68 -16.38
CA LEU A 29 -1.49 3.10 -15.25
C LEU A 29 -1.23 3.84 -13.92
N LYS A 30 -0.62 5.03 -13.93
CA LYS A 30 -0.25 5.77 -12.69
C LYS A 30 -1.37 5.91 -11.66
N GLY A 31 -2.63 5.96 -12.11
CA GLY A 31 -3.81 6.09 -11.25
C GLY A 31 -4.17 4.82 -10.47
N VAL A 32 -3.72 3.65 -10.92
CA VAL A 32 -4.03 2.34 -10.32
C VAL A 32 -2.79 1.64 -9.74
N LEU A 33 -1.60 2.23 -9.86
CA LEU A 33 -0.37 1.69 -9.25
C LEU A 33 -0.43 1.78 -7.72
N LEU A 34 0.18 0.81 -7.04
CA LEU A 34 0.35 0.84 -5.59
C LEU A 34 1.18 2.07 -5.17
N GLN A 35 0.58 2.95 -4.36
CA GLN A 35 1.25 4.15 -3.84
C GLN A 35 1.42 4.09 -2.32
N ARG A 36 2.48 3.41 -1.89
CA ARG A 36 2.89 3.35 -0.48
C ARG A 36 4.36 3.74 -0.30
N PRO A 37 4.69 4.48 0.77
CA PRO A 37 6.08 4.82 1.09
C PRO A 37 6.89 3.53 1.33
N GLY A 38 8.14 3.51 0.87
CA GLY A 38 9.06 2.38 1.05
C GLY A 38 8.75 1.13 0.22
N LEU A 39 7.62 1.07 -0.50
CA LEU A 39 7.29 -0.05 -1.39
C LEU A 39 7.67 0.26 -2.84
N LYS A 40 8.34 -0.70 -3.48
CA LYS A 40 8.58 -0.65 -4.93
C LYS A 40 7.26 -0.89 -5.65
N ARG A 41 7.03 -0.18 -6.76
CA ARG A 41 5.85 -0.39 -7.63
C ARG A 41 6.06 -1.50 -8.64
N VAL A 42 7.32 -1.85 -8.86
CA VAL A 42 7.74 -2.87 -9.80
C VAL A 42 8.70 -3.80 -9.08
N VAL A 43 8.42 -5.09 -9.18
CA VAL A 43 9.24 -6.17 -8.65
C VAL A 43 9.69 -7.03 -9.82
N GLU A 44 10.92 -7.52 -9.76
CA GLU A 44 11.46 -8.42 -10.78
C GLU A 44 10.86 -9.81 -10.60
N ASP A 45 10.59 -10.49 -11.69
CA ASP A 45 10.08 -11.86 -11.62
C ASP A 45 11.25 -12.81 -11.29
N PRO A 46 11.14 -13.65 -10.23
CA PRO A 46 12.21 -14.55 -9.82
C PRO A 46 12.40 -15.73 -10.77
N ASP A 47 11.39 -16.06 -11.58
CA ASP A 47 11.40 -17.15 -12.55
C ASP A 47 11.83 -16.67 -13.97
N ASP A 48 11.62 -15.39 -14.30
CA ASP A 48 11.92 -14.80 -15.62
C ASP A 48 12.48 -13.36 -15.52
N GLU A 49 13.78 -13.20 -15.80
CA GLU A 49 14.47 -11.90 -15.81
C GLU A 49 13.94 -10.88 -16.85
N ASN A 50 13.18 -11.34 -17.86
CA ASN A 50 12.56 -10.47 -18.85
C ASN A 50 11.18 -9.97 -18.41
N ARG A 51 10.61 -10.51 -17.33
CA ARG A 51 9.31 -10.12 -16.79
C ARG A 51 9.45 -9.38 -15.47
N LYS A 52 8.44 -8.56 -15.19
CA LYS A 52 8.31 -7.80 -13.96
C LYS A 52 6.86 -7.79 -13.50
N TYR A 53 6.69 -7.82 -12.19
CA TYR A 53 5.42 -7.59 -11.53
C TYR A 53 5.22 -6.08 -11.33
N ILE A 54 4.20 -5.52 -11.95
CA ILE A 54 3.71 -4.18 -11.63
C ILE A 54 2.65 -4.33 -10.55
N LEU A 55 2.90 -3.75 -9.37
CA LEU A 55 2.01 -3.82 -8.23
C LEU A 55 0.89 -2.77 -8.36
N LEU A 56 -0.34 -3.24 -8.23
CA LEU A 56 -1.55 -2.42 -8.33
C LEU A 56 -2.13 -2.14 -6.95
N ASP A 57 -2.84 -1.02 -6.84
CA ASP A 57 -3.53 -0.64 -5.62
C ASP A 57 -4.85 -1.40 -5.49
N PRO A 58 -5.03 -2.27 -4.48
CA PRO A 58 -6.23 -3.09 -4.36
C PRO A 58 -7.52 -2.28 -4.18
N HIS A 59 -7.45 -1.03 -3.70
CA HIS A 59 -8.63 -0.15 -3.58
C HIS A 59 -9.05 0.46 -4.92
N LYS A 60 -8.20 0.35 -5.94
CA LYS A 60 -8.47 0.81 -7.31
C LYS A 60 -8.86 -0.33 -8.24
N ILE A 61 -8.79 -1.58 -7.77
CA ILE A 61 -9.18 -2.77 -8.52
C ILE A 61 -10.57 -3.22 -8.06
N SER A 62 -11.34 -3.77 -8.99
CA SER A 62 -12.65 -4.35 -8.66
C SER A 62 -12.49 -5.56 -7.73
N ALA A 63 -13.53 -5.91 -6.97
CA ALA A 63 -13.50 -7.06 -6.05
C ALA A 63 -13.18 -8.40 -6.76
N ASP A 64 -13.46 -8.48 -8.06
CA ASP A 64 -13.14 -9.62 -8.93
C ASP A 64 -11.67 -9.65 -9.39
N GLY A 65 -10.84 -8.67 -9.01
CA GLY A 65 -9.46 -8.55 -9.48
C GLY A 65 -9.32 -7.92 -10.87
N SER A 66 -10.44 -7.48 -11.45
CA SER A 66 -10.48 -6.84 -12.77
C SER A 66 -10.16 -5.34 -12.70
N LEU A 67 -9.27 -4.89 -13.59
CA LEU A 67 -8.98 -3.48 -13.85
C LEU A 67 -10.16 -2.77 -14.51
N GLY A 68 -10.21 -1.44 -14.41
CA GLY A 68 -11.19 -0.61 -15.12
C GLY A 68 -11.09 -0.72 -16.64
N GLU A 69 -12.19 -0.40 -17.35
CA GLU A 69 -12.27 -0.52 -18.82
C GLU A 69 -11.15 0.23 -19.54
N SER A 70 -10.78 1.41 -19.04
CA SER A 70 -9.71 2.25 -19.61
C SER A 70 -8.35 1.54 -19.55
N GLU A 71 -8.03 0.98 -18.39
CA GLU A 71 -6.80 0.23 -18.12
C GLU A 71 -6.76 -1.06 -18.92
N GLN A 72 -7.88 -1.79 -19.01
CA GLN A 72 -7.99 -2.98 -19.86
C GLN A 72 -7.74 -2.65 -21.33
N GLN A 73 -8.26 -1.53 -21.83
CA GLN A 73 -8.04 -1.09 -23.20
C GLN A 73 -6.57 -0.73 -23.45
N ILE A 74 -5.91 -0.08 -22.49
CA ILE A 74 -4.47 0.19 -22.55
C ILE A 74 -3.70 -1.13 -22.64
N LEU A 75 -3.97 -2.09 -21.74
CA LEU A 75 -3.30 -3.39 -21.73
C LEU A 75 -3.48 -4.16 -23.04
N LYS A 76 -4.71 -4.19 -23.58
CA LYS A 76 -4.99 -4.78 -24.89
C LYS A 76 -4.22 -4.11 -26.02
N SER A 77 -4.05 -2.79 -25.99
CA SER A 77 -3.25 -2.05 -26.98
C SER A 77 -1.76 -2.45 -26.97
N PHE A 78 -1.25 -2.84 -25.80
CA PHE A 78 0.10 -3.39 -25.64
C PHE A 78 0.18 -4.92 -25.84
N GLY A 79 -0.94 -5.59 -26.17
CA GLY A 79 -1.00 -7.04 -26.30
C GLY A 79 -0.85 -7.80 -24.98
N ILE A 80 -1.19 -7.16 -23.85
CA ILE A 80 -1.10 -7.72 -22.50
C ILE A 80 -2.48 -8.18 -22.05
N ASN A 81 -2.52 -9.33 -21.39
CA ASN A 81 -3.73 -9.83 -20.79
C ASN A 81 -4.11 -8.96 -19.56
N PRO A 82 -5.36 -8.48 -19.43
CA PRO A 82 -5.77 -7.63 -18.32
C PRO A 82 -5.92 -8.37 -16.98
N GLU A 83 -5.71 -9.69 -16.96
CA GLU A 83 -5.78 -10.49 -15.75
C GLU A 83 -4.67 -10.09 -14.77
N THR A 84 -5.09 -9.78 -13.54
CA THR A 84 -4.16 -9.51 -12.45
C THR A 84 -3.78 -10.82 -11.77
N VAL A 85 -2.50 -10.96 -11.43
CA VAL A 85 -1.99 -12.07 -10.64
C VAL A 85 -1.95 -11.67 -9.17
N LYS A 86 -2.15 -12.65 -8.29
CA LYS A 86 -2.06 -12.47 -6.84
C LYS A 86 -0.58 -12.46 -6.45
N TYR A 87 -0.06 -11.30 -6.09
CA TYR A 87 1.30 -11.17 -5.61
C TYR A 87 1.31 -11.14 -4.09
N ASN A 88 2.06 -12.04 -3.50
CA ASN A 88 2.17 -12.13 -2.05
C ASN A 88 3.23 -11.14 -1.56
N MET A 89 2.80 -10.14 -0.79
CA MET A 89 3.66 -9.09 -0.29
C MET A 89 3.71 -9.12 1.23
N GLU A 90 4.92 -9.27 1.75
CA GLU A 90 5.20 -9.01 3.15
C GLU A 90 5.15 -7.51 3.40
N LEU A 91 4.13 -7.05 4.11
CA LEU A 91 4.08 -5.71 4.67
C LEU A 91 4.67 -5.72 6.06
N THR A 92 5.60 -4.80 6.30
CA THR A 92 6.13 -4.50 7.62
C THR A 92 5.58 -3.16 8.11
N TYR A 93 5.75 -2.87 9.40
CA TYR A 93 5.36 -1.60 10.03
C TYR A 93 5.79 -0.35 9.23
N ASP A 94 6.91 -0.41 8.52
CA ASP A 94 7.41 0.72 7.74
C ASP A 94 6.62 0.99 6.45
N ASN A 95 5.88 -0.02 5.97
CA ASN A 95 5.10 0.05 4.74
C ASN A 95 3.66 0.54 4.94
N PHE A 96 3.22 0.67 6.20
CA PHE A 96 1.90 1.21 6.53
C PHE A 96 1.94 2.73 6.65
N LYS A 97 0.94 3.40 6.07
CA LYS A 97 0.68 4.81 6.35
C LYS A 97 0.23 4.94 7.81
N THR A 98 0.67 5.98 8.50
CA THR A 98 0.27 6.26 9.89
C THR A 98 -1.24 6.22 10.09
N GLU A 99 -2.02 6.68 9.10
CA GLU A 99 -3.48 6.66 9.15
C GLU A 99 -4.06 5.23 9.19
N GLU A 100 -3.48 4.28 8.46
CA GLU A 100 -3.92 2.87 8.46
C GLU A 100 -3.66 2.22 9.82
N ILE A 101 -2.48 2.50 10.40
CA ILE A 101 -2.11 2.02 11.74
C ILE A 101 -3.09 2.59 12.78
N LEU A 102 -3.41 3.88 12.67
CA LEU A 102 -4.36 4.53 13.56
C LEU A 102 -5.78 3.97 13.39
N LYS A 103 -6.26 3.73 12.17
CA LYS A 103 -7.58 3.09 11.94
C LYS A 103 -7.64 1.70 12.54
N ALA A 104 -6.56 0.92 12.46
CA ALA A 104 -6.52 -0.42 13.03
C ALA A 104 -6.58 -0.45 14.57
N VAL A 105 -6.27 0.66 15.25
CA VAL A 105 -6.24 0.73 16.73
C VAL A 105 -7.29 1.64 17.33
N LEU A 106 -7.93 2.49 16.52
CA LEU A 106 -9.10 3.26 16.92
C LEU A 106 -10.36 2.42 16.70
N PRO A 107 -11.37 2.54 17.57
CA PRO A 107 -12.65 1.87 17.36
C PRO A 107 -13.34 2.36 16.08
N GLU A 108 -14.12 1.47 15.46
CA GLU A 108 -14.89 1.76 14.24
C GLU A 108 -15.81 2.98 14.46
N GLY A 109 -15.74 3.96 13.56
CA GLY A 109 -16.56 5.19 13.62
C GLY A 109 -15.86 6.46 14.09
N GLN A 110 -14.57 6.43 14.44
CA GLN A 110 -13.79 7.65 14.70
C GLN A 110 -13.13 8.20 13.42
N GLU A 111 -13.46 9.44 13.07
CA GLU A 111 -12.78 10.15 11.98
C GLU A 111 -11.35 10.57 12.39
N ILE A 112 -10.35 10.16 11.61
CA ILE A 112 -8.96 10.58 11.78
C ILE A 112 -8.78 11.95 11.11
N THR A 113 -9.17 13.02 11.79
CA THR A 113 -9.01 14.41 11.32
C THR A 113 -7.72 15.06 11.83
N THR A 114 -6.68 14.26 12.05
CA THR A 114 -5.43 14.72 12.66
C THR A 114 -4.36 14.91 11.59
N ALA A 115 -3.90 16.15 11.42
CA ALA A 115 -2.64 16.41 10.73
C ALA A 115 -1.52 15.67 11.47
N PHE A 116 -0.95 14.65 10.83
CA PHE A 116 0.14 13.82 11.35
C PHE A 116 1.40 14.03 10.50
N SER A 117 2.56 14.08 11.15
CA SER A 117 3.86 14.10 10.48
C SER A 117 4.76 13.03 11.07
N ARG A 118 5.30 12.15 10.22
CA ARG A 118 6.30 11.15 10.60
C ARG A 118 7.69 11.67 10.24
N ILE A 119 8.55 11.86 11.24
CA ILE A 119 9.97 12.13 11.04
C ILE A 119 10.74 10.96 11.65
N GLY A 120 11.16 10.02 10.79
CA GLY A 120 11.82 8.79 11.23
C GLY A 120 10.92 7.89 12.08
N HIS A 121 11.30 7.66 13.33
CA HIS A 121 10.54 6.88 14.33
C HIS A 121 9.56 7.72 15.15
N ILE A 122 9.59 9.04 15.00
CA ILE A 122 8.78 9.98 15.78
C ILE A 122 7.56 10.35 14.93
N ALA A 123 6.36 10.06 15.43
CA ALA A 123 5.14 10.63 14.88
C ALA A 123 4.69 11.81 15.75
N HIS A 124 4.52 12.97 15.11
CA HIS A 124 3.79 14.08 15.70
C HIS A 124 2.34 13.99 15.27
N MET A 125 1.42 13.98 16.23
CA MET A 125 -0.01 13.79 16.00
C MET A 125 -0.84 14.71 16.90
N ASN A 126 -1.69 15.52 16.27
CA ASN A 126 -2.66 16.37 16.94
C ASN A 126 -3.95 15.59 17.28
N LEU A 127 -3.96 14.88 18.40
CA LEU A 127 -5.15 14.15 18.85
C LEU A 127 -6.25 15.12 19.28
N ARG A 128 -7.49 14.87 18.85
CA ARG A 128 -8.69 15.56 19.36
C ARG A 128 -9.06 15.02 20.74
N SER A 129 -9.88 15.76 21.49
CA SER A 129 -10.27 15.40 22.86
C SER A 129 -10.87 13.99 23.00
N HIS A 130 -11.60 13.51 21.99
CA HIS A 130 -12.18 12.16 21.94
C HIS A 130 -11.16 11.05 21.60
N GLN A 131 -9.97 11.40 21.13
CA GLN A 131 -8.86 10.47 20.82
C GLN A 131 -7.81 10.43 21.94
N LEU A 132 -7.80 11.41 22.86
CA LEU A 132 -6.90 11.46 24.02
C LEU A 132 -6.89 10.18 24.88
N PRO A 133 -8.02 9.47 25.10
CA PRO A 133 -8.00 8.22 25.87
C PRO A 133 -7.12 7.13 25.24
N TYR A 134 -6.95 7.17 23.92
CA TYR A 134 -6.15 6.21 23.15
C TYR A 134 -4.69 6.64 22.98
N LYS A 135 -4.30 7.83 23.49
CA LYS A 135 -2.94 8.38 23.38
C LYS A 135 -1.85 7.41 23.84
N HIS A 136 -2.08 6.68 24.94
CA HIS A 136 -1.13 5.69 25.46
C HIS A 136 -1.07 4.40 24.62
N LEU A 137 -2.17 4.01 23.98
CA LEU A 137 -2.19 2.88 23.04
C LEU A 137 -1.42 3.24 21.77
N ILE A 138 -1.72 4.41 21.21
CA ILE A 138 -1.06 4.96 20.02
C ILE A 138 0.44 5.20 20.28
N GLY A 139 0.79 5.76 21.45
CA GLY A 139 2.17 5.97 21.88
C GLY A 139 2.95 4.68 22.19
N ARG A 140 2.28 3.54 22.47
CA ARG A 140 2.97 2.24 22.63
C ARG A 140 3.34 1.59 21.30
N LEU A 141 2.58 1.86 20.24
CA LEU A 141 2.90 1.40 18.87
C LEU A 141 4.10 2.16 18.31
N TRP A 142 4.19 3.45 18.65
CA TRP A 142 5.28 4.34 18.28
C TRP A 142 6.20 4.52 19.48
N SER A 143 7.09 3.56 19.73
CA SER A 143 8.02 3.53 20.88
C SER A 143 9.09 4.65 20.85
N GLY A 144 8.68 5.92 20.77
CA GLY A 144 9.57 7.08 20.70
C GLY A 144 8.85 8.41 20.42
N ILE A 145 7.72 8.71 21.07
CA ILE A 145 7.08 10.03 20.98
C ILE A 145 7.09 10.69 22.37
N THR A 146 7.74 11.85 22.46
CA THR A 146 7.41 12.87 23.47
C THR A 146 6.18 13.61 22.96
N VAL A 147 5.12 13.56 23.75
CA VAL A 147 3.82 14.20 23.50
C VAL A 147 3.75 15.57 24.14
#